data_AF-A0A955YUK3-F1
#
_entry.id   AF-A0A955YUK3-F1
#
_cell.length_a   1.000
_cell.length_b   1.000
_cell.length_c   1.000
_cell.angle_alpha   90.00
_cell.angle_beta   90.00
_cell.angle_gamma   90.00
#
_symmetry.space_group_name_H-M   'P 1'
#
loop_
_entity.id
_entity.type
_entity.pdbx_description
1 polymer ?
#
loop_
_entity_poly.entity_id
_entity_poly.type
_entity_poly.pdbx_seq_one_letter_code
_entity_poly.pdbx_strand_id
1 'polypeptide(L)'
;MEAWQAILIGLVQGLTEFLPVSSSGHVALGALFFGVDDMPLTMVLVVHAGTLLATVIALRQDLANLVKETWNGFSHPQAFLDTEEGRTIVGVLVATVPTAVMGLTLEDRVESFS
;
A
#
# COMPACT_ATOMS: atom_id res chain seq x y z
N MET A 1 -9.27 22.88 5.97
CA MET A 1 -8.54 22.55 4.73
C MET A 1 -9.39 22.97 3.55
N GLU A 2 -8.82 23.81 2.70
CA GLU A 2 -9.47 24.26 1.47
C GLU A 2 -9.37 23.19 0.38
N ALA A 3 -10.32 23.18 -0.56
CA ALA A 3 -10.37 22.17 -1.61
C ALA A 3 -9.08 22.11 -2.45
N TRP A 4 -8.44 23.25 -2.71
CA TRP A 4 -7.19 23.30 -3.47
C TRP A 4 -6.01 22.66 -2.70
N GLN A 5 -5.95 22.83 -1.37
CA GLN A 5 -4.95 22.17 -0.52
C GLN A 5 -5.13 20.65 -0.60
N ALA A 6 -6.37 20.18 -0.51
CA ALA A 6 -6.68 18.76 -0.61
C ALA A 6 -6.25 18.15 -1.95
N ILE A 7 -6.48 18.88 -3.06
CA ILE A 7 -6.05 18.46 -4.40
C ILE A 7 -4.51 18.37 -4.46
N LEU A 8 -3.79 19.38 -3.98
CA LEU A 8 -2.32 19.37 -4.01
C LEU A 8 -1.73 18.26 -3.14
N ILE A 9 -2.28 18.03 -1.94
CA ILE A 9 -1.86 16.91 -1.07
C ILE A 9 -2.14 15.57 -1.76
N GLY A 10 -3.30 15.41 -2.39
CA GLY A 10 -3.63 14.22 -3.17
C GLY A 10 -2.67 13.99 -4.34
N LEU A 11 -2.25 15.05 -5.03
CA LEU A 11 -1.25 14.97 -6.10
C LEU A 11 0.13 14.57 -5.56
N VAL A 12 0.57 15.16 -4.45
CA VAL A 12 1.85 14.79 -3.82
C VAL A 12 1.83 13.32 -3.41
N GLN A 13 0.78 12.86 -2.74
CA GLN A 13 0.61 11.44 -2.39
C GLN A 13 0.63 10.56 -3.65
N GLY A 14 -0.17 10.90 -4.66
CA GLY A 14 -0.27 10.11 -5.89
C GLY A 14 1.05 9.99 -6.66
N LEU A 15 1.86 11.05 -6.67
CA LEU A 15 3.16 11.05 -7.34
C LEU A 15 4.24 10.34 -6.53
N THR A 16 4.18 10.40 -5.20
CA THR A 16 5.24 9.90 -4.33
C THR A 16 5.01 8.48 -3.81
N GLU A 17 3.77 7.99 -3.78
CA GLU A 17 3.46 6.64 -3.29
C GLU A 17 4.13 5.53 -4.11
N PHE A 18 4.26 5.74 -5.42
CA PHE A 18 4.89 4.77 -6.32
C PHE A 18 6.41 4.92 -6.45
N LEU A 19 6.97 5.95 -5.81
CA LEU A 19 8.41 6.24 -5.84
C LEU A 19 9.02 5.86 -4.49
N PRO A 20 10.25 5.31 -4.46
CA PRO A 20 10.95 4.94 -3.22
C PRO A 20 11.52 6.18 -2.51
N VAL A 21 10.65 7.14 -2.16
CA VAL A 21 11.03 8.47 -1.65
C VAL A 21 10.34 8.84 -0.33
N SER A 22 9.58 7.92 0.29
CA SER A 22 8.74 8.17 1.47
C SER A 22 7.60 9.17 1.20
N SER A 23 6.43 8.64 0.84
CA SER A 23 5.23 9.45 0.56
C SER A 23 4.74 10.22 1.79
N SER A 24 4.76 9.60 2.97
CA SER A 24 4.33 10.24 4.23
C SER A 24 5.15 11.49 4.58
N GLY A 25 6.47 11.44 4.37
CA GLY A 25 7.35 12.60 4.58
C GLY A 25 7.05 13.74 3.60
N HIS A 26 6.83 13.42 2.32
CA HIS A 26 6.49 14.43 1.31
C HIS A 26 5.12 15.06 1.53
N VAL A 27 4.14 14.27 1.96
CA VAL A 27 2.79 14.76 2.30
C VAL A 27 2.83 15.65 3.54
N ALA A 28 3.62 15.28 4.57
CA ALA A 28 3.83 16.14 5.74
C ALA A 28 4.52 17.46 5.39
N LEU A 29 5.57 17.43 4.56
CA LEU A 29 6.24 18.64 4.08
C LEU A 29 5.30 19.49 3.21
N GLY A 30 4.56 18.87 2.30
CA GLY A 30 3.56 19.55 1.47
C GLY A 30 2.49 20.24 2.29
N ALA A 31 1.99 19.59 3.35
CA ALA A 31 1.03 20.17 4.29
C ALA A 31 1.57 21.46 4.92
N LEU A 32 2.82 21.45 5.39
CA LEU A 32 3.49 22.64 5.94
C LEU A 32 3.61 23.76 4.89
N PHE A 33 4.02 23.43 3.65
CA PHE A 33 4.14 24.43 2.57
C PHE A 33 2.82 25.05 2.15
N PHE A 34 1.72 24.30 2.22
CA PHE A 34 0.39 24.78 1.84
C PHE A 34 -0.38 25.43 2.99
N GLY A 35 0.22 25.54 4.19
CA GLY A 35 -0.43 26.12 5.37
C GLY A 35 -1.54 25.25 5.93
N VAL A 36 -1.34 23.93 5.92
CA VAL A 36 -2.21 22.95 6.59
C VAL A 36 -1.56 22.63 7.93
N ASP A 37 -2.00 23.33 8.98
CA ASP A 37 -1.43 23.19 10.32
C ASP A 37 -1.75 21.83 10.96
N ASP A 38 -2.99 21.35 10.77
CA ASP A 38 -3.45 20.04 11.24
C ASP A 38 -4.02 19.24 10.07
N MET A 39 -3.25 18.27 9.58
CA MET A 39 -3.74 17.35 8.57
C MET A 39 -4.63 16.29 9.23
N PRO A 40 -5.93 16.22 8.89
CA PRO A 40 -6.80 15.24 9.50
C PRO A 40 -6.35 13.82 9.16
N LEU A 41 -6.41 12.90 10.13
CA LEU A 41 -6.16 11.48 9.88
C LEU A 41 -7.02 10.93 8.74
N THR A 42 -8.26 11.41 8.63
CA THR A 42 -9.18 11.08 7.53
C THR A 42 -8.62 11.46 6.17
N MET A 43 -7.90 12.59 6.05
CA MET A 43 -7.27 12.99 4.79
C MET A 43 -6.14 12.03 4.41
N VAL A 44 -5.28 11.69 5.37
CA VAL A 44 -4.18 10.72 5.17
C VAL A 44 -4.73 9.37 4.70
N LEU A 45 -5.77 8.86 5.37
CA LEU A 45 -6.43 7.61 5.00
C LEU A 45 -7.05 7.67 3.61
N VAL A 46 -7.72 8.77 3.24
CA VAL A 46 -8.37 8.93 1.94
C VAL A 46 -7.36 8.98 0.80
N VAL A 47 -6.26 9.72 0.93
CA VAL A 47 -5.25 9.79 -0.14
C VAL A 47 -4.49 8.48 -0.29
N HIS A 48 -4.24 7.77 0.80
CA HIS A 48 -3.66 6.43 0.77
C HIS A 48 -4.63 5.42 0.16
N ALA A 49 -5.91 5.46 0.54
CA ALA A 49 -6.95 4.63 -0.08
C ALA A 49 -7.11 4.92 -1.59
N GLY A 50 -6.98 6.18 -2.01
CA GLY A 50 -7.02 6.57 -3.41
C GLY A 50 -5.88 5.95 -4.24
N THR A 51 -4.66 5.96 -3.70
CA THR A 51 -3.50 5.32 -4.35
C THR A 51 -3.58 3.79 -4.34
N LEU A 52 -4.08 3.19 -3.26
CA LEU A 52 -4.42 1.77 -3.21
C LEU A 52 -5.44 1.40 -4.30
N LEU A 53 -6.54 2.16 -4.41
CA LEU A 53 -7.57 1.93 -5.41
C LEU A 53 -7.01 2.06 -6.84
N ALA A 54 -6.20 3.08 -7.09
CA ALA A 54 -5.52 3.26 -8.38
C ALA A 54 -4.66 2.04 -8.74
N THR A 55 -3.92 1.51 -7.75
CA THR A 55 -3.09 0.29 -7.91
C THR A 55 -3.94 -0.93 -8.24
N VAL A 56 -5.03 -1.15 -7.50
CA VAL A 56 -5.97 -2.26 -7.74
C VAL A 56 -6.59 -2.18 -9.13
N ILE A 57 -7.00 -1.00 -9.58
CA ILE A 57 -7.59 -0.79 -10.90
C ILE A 57 -6.53 -1.02 -12.00
N ALA A 58 -5.31 -0.49 -11.81
CA ALA A 58 -4.21 -0.66 -12.76
C ALA A 58 -3.84 -2.14 -12.93
N LEU A 59 -3.73 -2.88 -11.82
CA LEU A 59 -3.35 -4.30 -11.78
C LEU A 59 -4.55 -5.25 -11.77
N ARG A 60 -5.75 -4.80 -12.12
CA ARG A 60 -7.00 -5.59 -11.97
C ARG A 60 -6.96 -6.94 -12.68
N GLN A 61 -6.27 -7.02 -13.82
CA GLN A 61 -6.16 -8.26 -14.62
C GLN A 61 -5.17 -9.21 -13.96
N ASP A 62 -4.02 -8.71 -13.53
CA ASP A 62 -3.00 -9.49 -12.82
C ASP A 62 -3.58 -10.02 -11.50
N LEU A 63 -4.25 -9.16 -10.73
CA LEU A 63 -4.94 -9.55 -9.50
C LEU A 63 -6.01 -10.62 -9.76
N ALA A 64 -6.79 -10.50 -10.83
CA ALA A 64 -7.78 -11.52 -11.18
C ALA A 64 -7.11 -12.86 -11.54
N ASN A 65 -5.97 -12.84 -12.21
CA ASN A 65 -5.21 -14.05 -12.53
C ASN A 65 -4.59 -14.68 -11.28
N LEU A 66 -4.01 -13.88 -10.38
CA LEU A 66 -3.49 -14.35 -9.10
C LEU A 66 -4.60 -14.96 -8.23
N VAL A 67 -5.79 -14.37 -8.19
CA VAL A 67 -6.94 -14.93 -7.44
C VAL A 67 -7.40 -16.27 -8.03
N LYS A 68 -7.51 -16.36 -9.35
CA LYS A 68 -7.85 -17.62 -10.04
C LYS A 68 -6.81 -18.70 -9.76
N GLU A 69 -5.53 -18.35 -9.87
CA GLU A 69 -4.44 -19.30 -9.64
C GLU A 69 -4.36 -19.73 -8.19
N THR A 70 -4.63 -18.82 -7.23
CA THR A 70 -4.74 -19.17 -5.81
C THR A 70 -5.84 -20.22 -5.60
N TRP A 71 -7.00 -20.05 -6.23
CA TRP A 71 -8.09 -21.02 -6.15
C TRP A 71 -7.73 -22.37 -6.79
N ASN A 72 -7.05 -22.35 -7.93
CA ASN A 72 -6.56 -23.56 -8.59
C ASN A 72 -5.50 -24.29 -7.73
N GLY A 73 -4.59 -23.54 -7.12
CA GLY A 73 -3.54 -24.05 -6.25
C GLY A 73 -4.06 -24.79 -5.01
N PHE A 74 -5.25 -24.44 -4.50
CA PHE A 74 -5.89 -25.25 -3.45
C PHE A 74 -6.29 -26.65 -3.93
N SER A 75 -6.67 -26.81 -5.20
CA SER A 75 -6.99 -28.12 -5.79
C SER A 75 -5.74 -28.84 -6.30
N HIS A 76 -4.75 -28.10 -6.79
CA HIS A 76 -3.50 -28.60 -7.36
C HIS A 76 -2.30 -27.82 -6.79
N PRO A 77 -1.76 -28.21 -5.62
CA PRO A 77 -0.70 -27.46 -4.94
C PRO A 77 0.56 -27.21 -5.77
N GLN A 78 0.83 -28.06 -6.77
CA GLN A 78 1.95 -27.90 -7.70
C GLN A 78 1.85 -26.62 -8.54
N ALA A 79 0.63 -26.10 -8.75
CA ALA A 79 0.38 -24.86 -9.47
C ALA A 79 1.14 -23.67 -8.87
N PHE A 80 1.34 -23.63 -7.54
CA PHE A 80 2.11 -22.56 -6.88
C PHE A 80 3.60 -22.51 -7.27
N LEU A 81 4.15 -23.59 -7.84
CA LEU A 81 5.56 -23.67 -8.22
C LEU A 81 5.76 -23.74 -9.74
N ASP A 82 4.76 -24.27 -10.45
CA ASP A 82 4.84 -24.54 -11.89
C ASP A 82 4.38 -23.36 -12.75
N THR A 83 3.51 -22.48 -12.25
CA THR A 83 3.02 -21.30 -12.99
C THR A 83 3.72 -20.00 -12.57
N GLU A 84 3.72 -19.00 -13.46
CA GLU A 84 4.30 -17.68 -13.15
C GLU A 84 3.50 -16.96 -12.07
N GLU A 85 2.17 -17.06 -12.12
CA GLU A 85 1.24 -16.53 -11.13
C GLU A 85 1.44 -17.24 -9.78
N GLY A 86 1.59 -18.56 -9.78
CA GLY A 86 1.89 -19.36 -8.60
C GLY A 86 3.15 -18.89 -7.88
N ARG A 87 4.24 -18.72 -8.63
CA ARG A 87 5.52 -18.20 -8.11
C ARG A 87 5.39 -16.79 -7.57
N THR A 88 4.58 -15.96 -8.24
CA THR A 88 4.28 -14.60 -7.78
C THR A 88 3.54 -14.61 -6.45
N ILE A 89 2.54 -15.48 -6.28
CA ILE A 89 1.82 -15.66 -5.00
C ILE A 89 2.79 -16.06 -3.89
N VAL A 90 3.65 -17.06 -4.14
CA VAL A 90 4.68 -17.48 -3.18
C VAL A 90 5.62 -16.33 -2.84
N GLY A 91 6.08 -15.57 -3.85
CA GLY A 91 6.93 -14.40 -3.65
C GLY A 91 6.28 -13.33 -2.76
N VAL A 92 5.00 -13.02 -2.99
CA VAL A 92 4.22 -12.08 -2.16
C VAL A 92 4.12 -12.61 -0.73
N LEU A 93 3.82 -13.89 -0.53
CA LEU A 93 3.75 -14.50 0.82
C LEU A 93 5.10 -14.43 1.54
N VAL A 94 6.19 -14.77 0.86
CA VAL A 94 7.55 -14.72 1.43
C VAL A 94 7.95 -13.29 1.80
N ALA A 95 7.50 -12.28 1.06
CA ALA A 95 7.75 -10.88 1.39
C ALA A 95 6.84 -10.35 2.52
N THR A 96 5.57 -10.71 2.52
CA THR A 96 4.55 -10.16 3.43
C THR A 96 4.52 -10.83 4.79
N VAL A 97 4.69 -12.15 4.87
CA VAL A 97 4.61 -12.89 6.14
C VAL A 97 5.67 -12.44 7.14
N PRO A 98 6.97 -12.31 6.80
CA PRO A 98 7.97 -11.80 7.74
C PRO A 98 7.67 -10.38 8.18
N THR A 99 7.20 -9.54 7.27
CA THR A 99 6.82 -8.15 7.56
C THR A 99 5.65 -8.09 8.55
N ALA A 100 4.61 -8.91 8.35
CA ALA A 100 3.47 -9.01 9.25
C ALA A 100 3.86 -9.56 10.64
N VAL A 101 4.71 -10.60 10.67
CA VAL A 101 5.23 -11.17 11.94
C VAL A 101 6.03 -10.12 12.70
N MET A 102 6.93 -9.39 12.03
CA MET A 102 7.68 -8.30 12.66
C MET A 102 6.74 -7.19 13.14
N GLY A 103 5.76 -6.80 12.33
CA GLY A 103 4.75 -5.80 12.70
C GLY A 103 4.02 -6.17 13.98
N LEU A 104 3.42 -7.37 14.03
CA LEU A 104 2.62 -7.82 15.18
C LEU A 104 3.45 -8.12 16.44
N THR A 105 4.73 -8.48 16.29
CA THR A 105 5.60 -8.77 17.45
C THR A 105 6.32 -7.53 17.99
N LEU A 106 6.50 -6.51 17.17
CA LEU A 106 7.20 -5.26 17.53
C LEU A 106 6.25 -4.10 17.79
N GLU A 107 4.94 -4.23 17.51
CA GLU A 107 3.92 -3.19 17.70
C GLU A 107 4.03 -2.52 19.08
N ASP A 108 3.96 -3.29 20.17
CA ASP A 108 4.09 -2.80 21.55
C ASP A 108 5.39 -2.02 21.80
N ARG A 109 6.49 -2.43 21.14
CA ARG A 109 7.80 -1.77 21.27
C ARG A 109 7.82 -0.46 20.50
N VAL A 110 7.24 -0.43 19.31
CA VAL A 110 7.19 0.78 18.47
C VAL A 110 6.27 1.83 19.08
N GLU A 111 5.11 1.44 19.59
CA GLU A 111 4.20 2.36 20.28
C GLU A 111 4.85 3.00 21.51
N SER A 112 5.73 2.29 22.22
CA SER A 112 6.46 2.86 23.36
C SER A 112 7.43 4.01 23.01
N PHE A 113 7.74 4.19 21.73
CA PHE A 113 8.56 5.31 21.23
C PHE A 113 7.73 6.45 20.62
N SER A 114 6.42 6.26 20.43
CA SER A 114 5.48 7.29 19.94
C SER A 114 4.87 8.09 21.08
#